data_AF-A0A956F0X6-F1
#
_entry.id   AF-A0A956F0X6-F1
#
_cell.length_a   1.000
_cell.length_b   1.000
_cell.length_c   1.000
_cell.angle_alpha   90.00
_cell.angle_beta   90.00
_cell.angle_gamma   90.00
#
_symmetry.space_group_name_H-M   'P 1'
#
loop_
_entity.id
_entity.type
_entity.pdbx_description
1 polymer ?
#
loop_
_entity_poly.entity_id
_entity_poly.type
_entity_poly.pdbx_seq_one_letter_code
_entity_poly.pdbx_strand_id
1 'polypeptide(L)'
;SHLLLDNDAVLPNAPDAAEAALSSSLYEEELHAIDQRLLAETRKSWLKCARIVANALETGNYDIWQPGVAELHTRRLVQLIDAGKLELQGDPLRPRFSEVRVVEQR
;
A
#
# COMPACT_ATOMS: atom_id res chain seq x y z
N SER A 1 4.22 15.17 -8.59
CA SER A 1 3.83 13.84 -9.04
C SER A 1 3.26 13.09 -7.85
N HIS A 2 2.12 12.41 -7.98
CA HIS A 2 1.44 11.72 -6.88
C HIS A 2 1.42 10.21 -7.14
N LEU A 3 1.92 9.40 -6.19
CA LEU A 3 2.22 7.98 -6.38
C LEU A 3 1.08 7.15 -7.00
N LEU A 4 -0.16 7.39 -6.56
CA LEU A 4 -1.33 6.64 -7.04
C LEU A 4 -1.97 7.23 -8.29
N LEU A 5 -1.62 8.46 -8.69
CA LEU A 5 -2.33 9.22 -9.74
C LEU A 5 -1.48 9.45 -10.99
N ASP A 6 -0.16 9.47 -10.86
CA ASP A 6 0.79 9.73 -11.94
C ASP A 6 1.38 8.42 -12.48
N ASN A 7 1.45 8.28 -13.81
CA ASN A 7 1.97 7.09 -14.49
C ASN A 7 3.49 6.95 -14.36
N ASP A 8 4.20 8.05 -14.16
CA ASP A 8 5.67 8.02 -14.05
C ASP A 8 6.13 7.91 -12.59
N ALA A 9 5.20 7.95 -11.62
CA ALA A 9 5.54 7.82 -10.22
C ALA A 9 5.97 6.39 -9.85
N VAL A 10 7.04 6.32 -9.07
CA VAL A 10 7.60 5.09 -8.50
C VAL A 10 7.80 5.33 -7.02
N LEU A 11 7.42 4.37 -6.17
CA LEU A 11 7.69 4.41 -4.75
C LEU A 11 9.22 4.36 -4.53
N PRO A 12 9.82 5.34 -3.84
CA PRO A 12 11.24 5.27 -3.51
C PRO A 12 11.56 4.05 -2.64
N ASN A 13 12.75 3.46 -2.86
CA ASN A 13 13.21 2.28 -2.11
C ASN A 13 13.28 2.51 -0.59
N ALA A 14 13.49 3.75 -0.16
CA ALA A 14 13.50 4.15 1.25
C ALA A 14 12.41 5.19 1.52
N PRO A 15 11.86 5.23 2.75
CA PRO A 15 10.96 6.29 3.17
C PRO A 15 11.61 7.66 3.06
N ASP A 16 10.84 8.65 2.60
CA ASP A 16 11.25 10.05 2.73
C ASP A 16 10.98 10.58 4.15
N ALA A 17 11.29 11.85 4.39
CA ALA A 17 11.12 12.45 5.71
C ALA A 17 9.65 12.52 6.16
N ALA A 18 8.70 12.70 5.23
CA ALA A 18 7.28 12.80 5.56
C ALA A 18 6.69 11.41 5.88
N GLU A 19 7.01 10.41 5.06
CA GLU A 19 6.65 9.01 5.31
C GLU A 19 7.25 8.52 6.64
N ALA A 20 8.53 8.78 6.90
CA ALA A 20 9.19 8.38 8.13
C ALA A 20 8.60 9.07 9.36
N ALA A 21 8.29 10.38 9.28
CA ALA A 21 7.64 11.11 10.36
C ALA A 21 6.23 10.57 10.64
N LEU A 22 5.45 10.32 9.59
CA LEU A 22 4.11 9.72 9.72
C LEU A 22 4.21 8.34 10.38
N SER A 23 5.07 7.46 9.86
CA SER A 23 5.26 6.12 10.42
C SER A 23 5.71 6.15 11.88
N SER A 24 6.53 7.13 12.28
CA SER A 24 6.99 7.27 13.67
C SER A 24 5.92 7.84 14.61
N SER A 25 4.91 8.51 14.06
CA SER A 25 3.79 9.06 14.84
C SER A 25 2.67 8.05 15.11
N LEU A 26 2.66 6.93 14.38
CA LEU A 26 1.67 5.87 14.50
C LEU A 26 2.13 4.81 15.49
N TYR A 27 1.21 4.34 16.32
CA TYR A 27 1.43 3.15 17.14
C TYR A 27 1.41 1.87 16.29
N GLU A 28 1.94 0.79 16.83
CA GLU A 28 1.98 -0.51 16.16
C GLU A 28 0.57 -1.00 15.79
N GLU A 29 -0.42 -0.74 16.65
CA GLU A 29 -1.82 -1.09 16.42
C GLU A 29 -2.41 -0.33 15.22
N GLU A 30 -1.99 0.92 14.98
CA GLU A 30 -2.45 1.72 13.85
C GLU A 30 -1.83 1.23 12.53
N LEU A 31 -0.53 0.89 12.55
CA LEU A 31 0.14 0.24 11.42
C LEU A 31 -0.49 -1.12 11.11
N HIS A 32 -0.84 -1.88 12.14
CA HIS A 32 -1.56 -3.14 11.97
C HIS A 32 -2.95 -2.91 11.37
N ALA A 33 -3.67 -1.86 11.80
CA ALA A 33 -4.96 -1.52 11.22
C ALA A 33 -4.87 -1.13 9.74
N ILE A 34 -3.78 -0.48 9.32
CA ILE A 34 -3.49 -0.22 7.90
C ILE A 34 -3.35 -1.55 7.14
N ASP A 35 -2.57 -2.49 7.66
CA ASP A 35 -2.40 -3.80 7.04
C ASP A 35 -3.72 -4.56 6.90
N GLN A 36 -4.55 -4.56 7.94
CA GLN A 36 -5.86 -5.23 7.89
C GLN A 36 -6.77 -4.62 6.84
N ARG A 37 -6.78 -3.28 6.69
CA ARG A 37 -7.54 -2.62 5.62
C ARG A 37 -7.02 -3.00 4.23
N LEU A 38 -5.70 -3.02 4.03
CA LEU A 38 -5.10 -3.46 2.76
C LEU A 38 -5.49 -4.89 2.42
N LEU A 39 -5.43 -5.81 3.40
CA LEU A 39 -5.84 -7.19 3.21
C LEU A 39 -7.35 -7.31 2.93
N ALA A 40 -8.19 -6.53 3.60
CA ALA A 40 -9.65 -6.55 3.39
C ALA A 40 -10.05 -6.09 1.97
N GLU A 41 -9.26 -5.20 1.35
CA GLU A 41 -9.47 -4.76 -0.03
C GLU A 41 -8.96 -5.76 -1.08
N THR A 42 -8.24 -6.81 -0.67
CA THR A 42 -7.73 -7.84 -1.57
C THR A 42 -8.72 -9.00 -1.74
N ARG A 43 -8.57 -9.75 -2.83
CA ARG A 43 -9.41 -10.92 -3.14
C ARG A 43 -8.65 -11.93 -3.98
N LYS A 44 -9.30 -13.05 -4.34
CA LYS A 44 -8.68 -14.13 -5.13
C LYS A 44 -8.34 -13.74 -6.57
N SER A 45 -9.07 -12.79 -7.15
CA SER A 45 -8.75 -12.23 -8.46
C SER A 45 -7.75 -11.08 -8.34
N TRP A 46 -6.88 -10.96 -9.33
CA TRP A 46 -5.91 -9.87 -9.43
C TRP A 46 -6.60 -8.51 -9.39
N LEU A 47 -6.07 -7.62 -8.55
CA LEU A 47 -6.50 -6.24 -8.41
C LEU A 47 -5.29 -5.31 -8.47
N LYS A 48 -5.47 -4.15 -9.11
CA LYS A 48 -4.43 -3.10 -9.16
C LYS A 48 -4.03 -2.68 -7.75
N CYS A 49 -2.72 -2.63 -7.48
CA CYS A 49 -2.19 -2.20 -6.19
C CYS A 49 -2.66 -0.78 -5.86
N ALA A 50 -2.64 0.14 -6.83
CA ALA A 50 -3.09 1.52 -6.63
C ALA A 50 -4.58 1.60 -6.24
N ARG A 51 -5.43 0.69 -6.74
CA ARG A 51 -6.83 0.60 -6.33
C ARG A 51 -6.96 0.15 -4.88
N ILE A 52 -6.22 -0.89 -4.50
CA ILE A 52 -6.23 -1.42 -3.13
C ILE A 52 -5.77 -0.34 -2.15
N VAL A 53 -4.68 0.35 -2.44
CA VAL A 53 -4.17 1.42 -1.60
C VAL A 53 -5.18 2.56 -1.50
N ALA A 54 -5.74 3.04 -2.63
CA ALA A 54 -6.73 4.12 -2.61
C ALA A 54 -7.98 3.77 -1.79
N ASN A 55 -8.51 2.55 -1.92
CA ASN A 55 -9.67 2.10 -1.15
C ASN A 55 -9.36 1.98 0.35
N ALA A 56 -8.16 1.49 0.70
CA ALA A 56 -7.74 1.37 2.09
C ALA A 56 -7.56 2.75 2.75
N LEU A 57 -7.08 3.75 1.99
CA LEU A 57 -7.02 5.14 2.43
C LEU A 57 -8.42 5.71 2.69
N GLU A 58 -9.34 5.55 1.73
CA GLU A 58 -10.73 6.00 1.85
C GLU A 58 -11.41 5.37 3.08
N THR A 59 -11.33 4.05 3.22
CA THR A 59 -11.91 3.33 4.37
C THR A 59 -11.27 3.71 5.70
N GLY A 60 -9.99 4.08 5.69
CA GLY A 60 -9.26 4.56 6.87
C GLY A 60 -9.45 6.05 7.17
N ASN A 61 -10.19 6.79 6.35
CA ASN A 61 -10.30 8.25 6.39
C ASN A 61 -8.95 8.98 6.32
N TYR A 62 -7.99 8.44 5.57
CA TYR A 62 -6.71 9.12 5.31
C TYR A 62 -6.83 10.06 4.12
N ASP A 63 -6.27 11.26 4.24
CA ASP A 63 -6.16 12.18 3.12
C ASP A 63 -5.03 11.72 2.18
N ILE A 64 -5.40 11.33 0.97
CA ILE A 64 -4.47 10.91 -0.08
C ILE A 64 -3.45 12.00 -0.41
N TRP A 65 -3.79 13.29 -0.22
CA TRP A 65 -2.90 14.42 -0.50
C TRP A 65 -1.94 14.75 0.65
N GLN A 66 -2.12 14.13 1.82
CA GLN A 66 -1.21 14.29 2.93
C GLN A 66 0.15 13.65 2.60
N PRO A 67 1.27 14.39 2.72
CA PRO A 67 2.59 13.86 2.41
C PRO A 67 2.91 12.57 3.18
N GLY A 68 3.44 11.56 2.48
CA GLY A 68 3.86 10.30 3.06
C GLY A 68 2.74 9.28 3.30
N VAL A 69 1.46 9.67 3.19
CA VAL A 69 0.32 8.77 3.44
C VAL A 69 0.23 7.69 2.36
N ALA A 70 0.27 8.07 1.08
CA ALA A 70 0.19 7.13 -0.03
C ALA A 70 1.42 6.20 -0.08
N GLU A 71 2.60 6.77 0.19
CA GLU A 71 3.88 6.05 0.25
C GLU A 71 3.88 5.03 1.38
N LEU A 72 3.48 5.42 2.60
CA LEU A 72 3.39 4.53 3.75
C LEU A 72 2.47 3.35 3.46
N HIS A 73 1.24 3.61 2.99
CA HIS A 73 0.27 2.54 2.70
C HIS A 73 0.76 1.62 1.57
N THR A 74 1.41 2.17 0.54
CA THR A 74 2.02 1.36 -0.51
C THR A 74 3.16 0.51 0.06
N ARG A 75 4.01 1.04 0.94
CA ARG A 75 5.10 0.30 1.57
C ARG A 75 4.59 -0.80 2.50
N ARG A 76 3.50 -0.55 3.24
CA ARG A 76 2.80 -1.58 4.02
C ARG A 76 2.27 -2.70 3.13
N LEU A 77 1.72 -2.38 1.94
CA LEU A 77 1.33 -3.39 0.96
C LEU A 77 2.52 -4.24 0.49
N VAL A 78 3.69 -3.63 0.26
CA VAL A 78 4.92 -4.36 -0.08
C VAL A 78 5.32 -5.31 1.05
N GLN A 79 5.26 -4.87 2.30
CA GLN A 79 5.56 -5.73 3.45
C GLN A 79 4.62 -6.94 3.55
N LEU A 80 3.35 -6.79 3.18
CA LEU A 80 2.39 -7.92 3.12
C LEU A 80 2.71 -8.91 2.00
N ILE A 81 3.23 -8.44 0.87
CA ILE A 81 3.72 -9.28 -0.23
C ILE A 81 4.97 -10.05 0.25
N ASP A 82 5.94 -9.35 0.84
CA ASP A 82 7.18 -9.95 1.35
C ASP A 82 6.90 -10.99 2.46
N ALA A 83 5.86 -10.76 3.27
CA ALA A 83 5.40 -11.69 4.30
C ALA A 83 4.59 -12.89 3.74
N GLY A 84 4.44 -13.00 2.41
CA GLY A 84 3.71 -14.08 1.75
C GLY A 84 2.21 -14.07 2.02
N LYS A 85 1.62 -12.92 2.38
CA LYS A 85 0.17 -12.77 2.54
C LYS A 85 -0.53 -12.54 1.20
N LEU A 86 0.18 -11.92 0.26
CA LEU A 86 -0.30 -11.56 -1.06
C LEU A 86 0.67 -12.06 -2.13
N GLU A 87 0.13 -12.51 -3.26
CA GLU A 87 0.91 -12.71 -4.47
C GLU A 87 0.96 -11.40 -5.26
N LEU A 88 2.07 -11.18 -5.99
CA LEU A 88 2.30 -10.00 -6.80
C LEU A 88 2.51 -10.37 -8.26
N GLN A 89 1.93 -9.59 -9.16
CA GLN A 89 2.25 -9.53 -10.57
C GLN A 89 2.71 -8.11 -10.93
N GLY A 90 3.96 -7.95 -11.36
CA GLY A 90 4.56 -6.67 -11.73
C GLY A 90 5.66 -6.22 -10.76
N ASP A 91 5.84 -4.90 -10.66
CA ASP A 91 6.83 -4.24 -9.80
C ASP A 91 6.12 -3.62 -8.57
N PRO A 92 6.44 -4.03 -7.34
CA PRO A 92 5.74 -3.54 -6.14
C PRO A 92 5.91 -2.03 -5.93
N LEU A 93 6.93 -1.41 -6.54
CA LEU A 93 7.20 0.03 -6.47
C LEU A 93 6.38 0.84 -7.48
N ARG A 94 5.66 0.18 -8.40
CA ARG A 94 4.84 0.83 -9.43
C ARG A 94 3.36 0.44 -9.27
N PRO A 95 2.66 0.94 -8.24
CA PRO A 95 1.36 0.41 -7.83
C PRO A 95 0.25 0.54 -8.90
N ARG A 96 0.38 1.47 -9.85
CA ARG A 96 -0.58 1.61 -10.98
C ARG A 96 -0.46 0.52 -12.03
N PHE A 97 0.72 -0.09 -12.16
CA PHE A 97 1.01 -1.11 -13.18
C PHE A 97 1.05 -2.53 -12.61
N SER A 98 1.03 -2.65 -11.29
CA SER A 98 1.15 -3.92 -10.59
C SER A 98 -0.16 -4.35 -9.96
N GLU A 99 -0.31 -5.65 -9.79
CA GLU A 99 -1.51 -6.30 -9.29
C GLU A 99 -1.19 -7.27 -8.17
N VAL A 100 -2.11 -7.40 -7.21
CA VAL A 100 -2.01 -8.40 -6.14
C VAL A 100 -3.29 -9.20 -5.99
N ARG A 101 -3.17 -10.37 -5.37
CA ARG A 101 -4.28 -11.21 -4.91
C ARG A 101 -3.92 -11.91 -3.60
N VAL A 102 -4.92 -12.40 -2.88
CA VAL A 102 -4.68 -13.26 -1.71
C VAL A 102 -4.02 -14.57 -2.13
N VAL A 103 -3.05 -15.05 -1.35
CA VAL A 103 -2.49 -16.39 -1.50
C VAL A 103 -3.57 -17.41 -1.15
N GLU A 104 -3.82 -18.40 -2.02
CA GLU A 104 -4.67 -19.52 -1.63
C GLU A 104 -3.97 -20.35 -0.56
N GLN A 105 -4.56 -20.40 0.64
CA GLN A 105 -4.20 -21.43 1.60
C GLN A 105 -4.64 -22.77 1.02
N ARG A 106 -3.66 -23.59 0.64
CA ARG A 106 -3.87 -24.99 0.28
C ARG A 106 -4.18 -25.84 1.50
#